data_AF-A0A1X2IDM7-F1
#
_entry.id   AF-A0A1X2IDM7-F1
#
_cell.length_a   1.000
_cell.length_b   1.000
_cell.length_c   1.000
_cell.angle_alpha   90.00
_cell.angle_beta   90.00
_cell.angle_gamma   90.00
#
_symmetry.space_group_name_H-M   'P 1'
#
loop_
_entity.id
_entity.type
_entity.pdbx_description
1 polymer ?
#
loop_
_entity_poly.entity_id
_entity_poly.type
_entity_poly.pdbx_seq_one_letter_code
_entity_poly.pdbx_strand_id
1 'polypeptide(L)'
;MDSAELTPDSSSSSPPLPPPKDRQIQIFSPPANATVPAEVPESFFKLDSNQVAKLYKAQVAHRQDLENSPLKTQKMRNTEELERMKKYPKTTIRVRFPDHTILQAVFESKERGKSLLYIKEDGYTRSNGENV
;
A
#
# COMPACT_ATOMS: atom_id res chain seq x y z
N MET A 1 -64.11 0.12 -1.99
CA MET A 1 -63.36 -0.02 -3.25
C MET A 1 -62.59 1.29 -3.41
N ASP A 2 -61.59 1.63 -2.59
CA ASP A 2 -60.36 0.93 -2.22
C ASP A 2 -59.57 0.41 -3.43
N SER A 3 -58.58 1.22 -3.86
CA SER A 3 -57.27 0.83 -4.40
C SER A 3 -56.56 2.08 -4.95
N ALA A 4 -55.67 2.67 -4.15
CA ALA A 4 -54.64 3.59 -4.63
C ALA A 4 -53.37 2.76 -4.82
N GLU A 5 -52.95 2.57 -6.07
CA GLU A 5 -51.75 1.82 -6.41
C GLU A 5 -50.51 2.70 -6.21
N LEU A 6 -49.77 2.42 -5.13
CA LEU A 6 -48.44 2.93 -4.87
C LEU A 6 -47.45 2.20 -5.80
N THR A 7 -46.88 2.92 -6.76
CA THR A 7 -45.68 2.48 -7.48
C THR A 7 -44.44 2.71 -6.61
N PRO A 8 -43.66 1.67 -6.23
CA PRO A 8 -42.37 1.89 -5.59
C PRO A 8 -41.31 2.15 -6.66
N ASP A 9 -40.89 3.41 -6.78
CA ASP A 9 -39.71 3.78 -7.56
C ASP A 9 -38.47 3.40 -6.73
N SER A 10 -37.82 2.29 -7.07
CA SER A 10 -36.56 1.86 -6.45
C SER A 10 -35.74 1.05 -7.44
N SER A 11 -35.20 1.73 -8.45
CA SER A 11 -34.01 1.26 -9.14
C SER A 11 -32.79 1.99 -8.57
N SER A 12 -32.24 1.46 -7.49
CA SER A 12 -30.91 1.82 -7.00
C SER A 12 -29.89 1.47 -8.08
N SER A 13 -29.58 2.43 -8.95
CA SER A 13 -28.47 2.29 -9.90
C SER A 13 -27.15 2.37 -9.13
N SER A 14 -26.69 1.22 -8.64
CA SER A 14 -25.31 1.07 -8.21
C SER A 14 -24.42 1.43 -9.39
N PRO A 15 -23.43 2.33 -9.24
CA PRO A 15 -22.55 2.70 -10.34
C PRO A 15 -21.86 1.44 -10.88
N PRO A 16 -21.72 1.30 -12.21
CA PRO A 16 -21.19 0.10 -12.84
C PRO A 16 -19.79 -0.18 -12.31
N LEU A 17 -19.62 -1.39 -11.74
CA LEU A 17 -18.34 -1.82 -11.21
C LEU A 17 -17.30 -1.83 -12.33
N PRO A 18 -16.11 -1.22 -12.13
CA PRO A 18 -15.01 -1.40 -13.05
C PRO A 18 -14.67 -2.90 -13.14
N PRO A 19 -14.29 -3.42 -14.32
CA PRO A 19 -13.99 -4.83 -14.50
C PRO A 19 -12.91 -5.26 -13.48
N PRO A 20 -13.04 -6.47 -12.90
CA PRO A 20 -12.09 -6.94 -11.91
C PRO A 20 -10.71 -7.04 -12.58
N LYS A 21 -9.80 -6.15 -12.20
CA LYS A 21 -8.39 -6.29 -12.54
C LYS A 21 -7.85 -7.56 -11.89
N ASP A 22 -6.93 -8.24 -12.56
CA ASP A 22 -6.21 -9.38 -11.98
C ASP A 22 -5.33 -8.88 -10.82
N ARG A 23 -5.90 -8.97 -9.61
CA ARG A 23 -5.34 -8.46 -8.36
C ARG A 23 -4.34 -9.41 -7.71
N GLN A 24 -4.10 -10.59 -8.31
CA GLN A 24 -3.16 -11.61 -7.82
C GLN A 24 -3.26 -11.80 -6.30
N ILE A 25 -4.48 -12.08 -5.83
CA ILE A 25 -4.81 -12.10 -4.41
C ILE A 25 -4.10 -13.29 -3.75
N GLN A 26 -3.40 -13.03 -2.64
CA GLN A 26 -2.71 -14.04 -1.83
C GLN A 26 -3.06 -13.87 -0.36
N ILE A 27 -3.26 -14.98 0.34
CA ILE A 27 -3.58 -15.00 1.77
C ILE A 27 -2.44 -15.66 2.51
N PHE A 28 -1.92 -14.96 3.53
CA PHE A 28 -0.86 -15.44 4.39
C PHE A 28 -1.40 -15.61 5.80
N SER A 29 -1.32 -16.83 6.32
CA SER A 29 -1.60 -17.12 7.72
C SER A 29 -0.41 -16.70 8.59
N PRO A 30 -0.65 -16.31 9.85
CA PRO A 30 0.44 -16.03 10.78
C PRO A 30 1.35 -17.25 10.90
N PRO A 31 2.69 -17.06 10.95
CA PRO A 31 3.60 -18.18 11.10
C PRO A 31 3.38 -18.85 12.46
N ALA A 32 3.29 -20.18 12.48
CA ALA A 32 3.08 -20.95 13.71
C ALA A 32 4.22 -20.76 14.72
N ASN A 33 5.44 -20.51 14.23
CA ASN A 33 6.62 -20.18 15.03
C ASN A 33 7.21 -18.86 14.55
N ALA A 34 7.35 -17.90 15.48
CA ALA A 34 8.09 -16.68 15.20
C ALA A 34 9.59 -16.98 15.26
N THR A 35 10.31 -16.67 14.18
CA THR A 35 11.79 -16.70 14.20
C THR A 35 12.29 -15.63 15.15
N VAL A 36 13.01 -16.05 16.20
CA VAL A 36 13.71 -15.11 17.09
C VAL A 36 14.81 -14.43 16.26
N PRO A 37 14.89 -13.08 16.24
CA PRO A 37 15.99 -12.39 15.58
C PRO A 37 17.32 -12.88 16.14
N ALA A 38 18.31 -13.09 15.26
CA ALA A 38 19.65 -13.47 15.71
C ALA A 38 20.24 -12.36 16.61
N GLU A 39 20.87 -12.76 17.72
CA GLU A 39 21.61 -11.84 18.57
C GLU A 39 22.84 -11.35 17.81
N VAL A 40 22.95 -10.03 17.63
CA VAL A 40 24.08 -9.42 16.95
C VAL A 40 25.18 -9.07 17.96
N PRO A 41 26.47 -9.24 17.60
CA PRO A 41 27.57 -8.87 18.50
C PRO A 41 27.60 -7.36 18.79
N GLU A 42 28.13 -6.99 19.96
CA GLU A 42 28.27 -5.59 20.38
C GLU A 42 29.06 -4.71 19.39
N SER A 43 29.99 -5.30 18.64
CA SER A 43 30.77 -4.59 17.62
C SER A 43 29.91 -4.02 16.48
N PHE A 44 28.73 -4.58 16.22
CA PHE A 44 27.78 -4.04 15.23
C PHE A 44 27.32 -2.63 15.57
N PHE A 45 27.21 -2.30 16.85
CA PHE A 45 26.77 -1.00 17.34
C PHE A 45 27.90 0.03 17.44
N LYS A 46 29.16 -0.40 17.28
CA LYS A 46 30.31 0.48 17.27
C LYS A 46 30.51 1.05 15.87
N LEU A 47 30.56 2.38 15.77
CA LEU A 47 30.80 3.04 14.50
C LEU A 47 32.24 2.82 14.02
N ASP A 48 32.37 2.46 12.75
CA ASP A 48 33.66 2.48 12.05
C ASP A 48 33.98 3.92 11.58
N SER A 49 35.27 4.21 11.45
CA SER A 49 35.83 5.45 10.88
C SER A 49 35.18 5.85 9.54
N ASN A 50 34.93 4.88 8.65
CA ASN A 50 34.27 5.12 7.37
C ASN A 50 32.81 5.56 7.53
N GLN A 51 32.09 4.98 8.50
CA GLN A 51 30.71 5.34 8.78
C GLN A 51 30.63 6.75 9.37
N VAL A 52 31.54 7.09 10.29
CA VAL A 52 31.66 8.46 10.84
C VAL A 52 31.89 9.47 9.71
N ALA A 53 32.82 9.19 8.80
CA ALA A 53 33.08 10.06 7.65
C ALA A 53 31.84 10.21 6.74
N LYS A 54 31.08 9.14 6.52
CA LYS A 54 29.84 9.18 5.73
C LYS A 54 28.75 10.00 6.40
N LEU A 55 28.57 9.84 7.72
CA LEU A 55 27.61 10.62 8.50
C LEU A 55 27.94 12.11 8.48
N TYR A 56 29.21 12.46 8.66
CA TYR A 56 29.67 13.85 8.56
C TYR A 56 29.38 14.46 7.17
N LYS A 57 29.71 13.73 6.10
CA LYS A 57 29.39 14.17 4.73
C LYS A 57 27.89 14.38 4.52
N ALA A 58 27.05 13.47 5.02
CA ALA A 58 25.60 13.61 4.93
C ALA A 58 25.10 14.84 5.69
N GLN A 59 25.66 15.14 6.87
CA GLN A 59 25.32 16.33 7.64
C GLN A 59 25.71 17.62 6.90
N VAL A 60 26.91 17.67 6.32
CA VAL A 60 27.35 18.83 5.53
C VAL A 60 26.47 19.04 4.30
N ALA A 61 26.15 17.96 3.56
CA ALA A 61 25.25 18.03 2.42
C ALA A 61 23.86 18.53 2.82
N HIS A 62 23.29 17.99 3.91
CA HIS A 62 21.99 18.43 4.41
C HIS A 62 21.96 19.93 4.76
N ARG A 63 23.03 20.44 5.41
CA ARG A 63 23.15 21.87 5.69
C ARG A 63 23.19 22.69 4.40
N GLN A 64 23.98 22.26 3.41
CA GLN A 64 24.06 22.93 2.12
C GLN A 64 22.72 22.94 1.38
N ASP A 65 21.98 21.84 1.43
CA ASP A 65 20.65 21.71 0.83
C ASP A 65 19.62 22.65 1.46
N LEU A 66 19.72 22.90 2.77
CA LEU A 66 18.84 23.84 3.47
C LEU A 66 19.21 25.29 3.21
N GLU A 67 20.51 25.61 3.18
CA GLU A 67 21.02 26.97 2.93
C GLU A 67 20.84 27.39 1.47
N ASN A 68 20.99 26.45 0.52
CA ASN A 68 21.02 26.73 -0.93
C ASN A 68 19.87 26.10 -1.71
N SER A 69 18.79 25.68 -1.04
CA SER A 69 17.68 24.98 -1.71
C SER A 69 17.02 25.84 -2.79
N PRO A 70 16.99 25.40 -4.07
CA PRO A 70 16.28 26.14 -5.11
C PRO A 70 14.76 26.04 -4.93
N LEU A 71 14.04 27.06 -5.40
CA LEU A 71 12.58 27.04 -5.40
C LEU A 71 12.03 25.86 -6.22
N LYS A 72 11.18 25.04 -5.59
CA LYS A 72 10.56 23.89 -6.25
C LYS A 72 9.48 24.35 -7.24
N THR A 73 9.82 24.38 -8.52
CA THR A 73 8.90 24.82 -9.59
C THR A 73 7.83 23.79 -9.92
N GLN A 74 6.75 24.22 -10.59
CA GLN A 74 5.71 23.30 -11.08
C GLN A 74 6.29 22.26 -12.05
N LYS A 75 7.21 22.67 -12.93
CA LYS A 75 7.87 21.75 -13.87
C LYS A 75 8.63 20.65 -13.12
N MET A 76 9.40 21.01 -12.08
CA MET A 76 10.13 20.05 -11.25
C MET A 76 9.20 19.07 -10.53
N ARG A 77 8.07 19.55 -10.00
CA ARG A 77 7.06 18.67 -9.36
C ARG A 77 6.48 17.66 -10.35
N ASN A 78 6.10 18.12 -11.55
CA ASN A 78 5.50 17.26 -12.56
C ASN A 78 6.48 16.21 -13.09
N THR A 79 7.77 16.56 -13.26
CA THR A 79 8.80 15.61 -13.70
C THR A 79 9.05 14.54 -12.66
N GLU A 80 9.18 14.94 -11.38
CA GLU A 80 9.37 14.00 -10.26
C GLU A 80 8.17 13.05 -10.12
N GLU A 81 6.95 13.55 -10.28
CA GLU A 81 5.75 12.71 -10.26
C GLU A 81 5.75 11.69 -11.41
N LEU A 82 6.11 12.10 -12.62
CA LEU A 82 6.19 11.21 -13.77
C LEU A 82 7.28 10.13 -13.57
N GLU A 83 8.43 10.50 -13.02
CA GLU A 83 9.50 9.56 -12.70
C GLU A 83 9.07 8.56 -11.62
N ARG A 84 8.40 9.03 -10.56
CA ARG A 84 7.87 8.18 -9.50
C ARG A 84 6.85 7.18 -10.05
N MET A 85 5.95 7.64 -10.93
CA MET A 85 4.95 6.79 -11.59
C MET A 85 5.59 5.75 -12.52
N LYS A 86 6.69 6.08 -13.20
CA LYS A 86 7.45 5.13 -14.03
C LYS A 86 8.23 4.12 -13.18
N LYS A 87 8.79 4.55 -12.06
CA LYS A 87 9.61 3.72 -11.17
C LYS A 87 8.78 2.63 -10.48
N TYR A 88 7.55 2.95 -10.11
CA TYR A 88 6.64 2.03 -9.41
C TYR A 88 5.26 2.02 -10.08
N PRO A 89 5.08 1.29 -11.20
CA PRO A 89 3.80 1.24 -11.92
C PRO A 89 2.73 0.40 -11.19
N LYS A 90 3.17 -0.57 -10.39
CA LYS A 90 2.32 -1.44 -9.57
C LYS A 90 2.64 -1.24 -8.09
N THR A 91 1.62 -1.31 -7.25
CA THR A 91 1.69 -1.21 -5.80
C THR A 91 1.06 -2.44 -5.17
N THR A 92 1.78 -3.11 -4.27
CA THR A 92 1.25 -4.25 -3.50
C THR A 92 0.76 -3.75 -2.16
N ILE A 93 -0.48 -4.08 -1.79
CA ILE A 93 -1.09 -3.68 -0.52
C ILE A 93 -1.40 -4.94 0.27
N ARG A 94 -1.04 -4.91 1.56
CA ARG A 94 -1.28 -5.98 2.53
C ARG A 94 -2.20 -5.47 3.64
N VAL A 95 -3.33 -6.13 3.81
CA VAL A 95 -4.30 -5.83 4.87
C VAL A 95 -4.17 -6.91 5.94
N ARG A 96 -3.79 -6.51 7.16
CA ARG A 96 -3.77 -7.41 8.32
C ARG A 96 -5.13 -7.37 9.00
N PHE A 97 -5.72 -8.54 9.17
CA PHE A 97 -6.98 -8.71 9.87
C PHE A 97 -6.77 -8.97 11.39
N PRO A 98 -7.83 -8.82 12.20
CA PRO A 98 -7.76 -9.08 13.64
C PRO A 98 -7.33 -10.52 14.00
N ASP A 99 -7.65 -11.49 13.15
CA ASP A 99 -7.23 -12.90 13.23
C ASP A 99 -5.74 -13.12 12.86
N HIS A 100 -5.01 -12.03 12.59
CA HIS A 100 -3.61 -11.99 12.14
C HIS A 100 -3.36 -12.55 10.74
N THR A 101 -4.41 -12.89 10.00
CA THR A 101 -4.33 -13.22 8.58
C THR A 101 -3.96 -11.97 7.79
N ILE A 102 -3.10 -12.12 6.78
CA ILE A 102 -2.70 -11.04 5.89
C ILE A 102 -3.21 -11.33 4.48
N LEU A 103 -4.04 -10.43 3.98
CA LEU A 103 -4.51 -10.44 2.59
C LEU A 103 -3.63 -9.50 1.76
N GLN A 104 -2.96 -10.05 0.76
CA GLN A 104 -2.14 -9.33 -0.20
C GLN A 104 -2.86 -9.20 -1.53
N ALA A 105 -2.84 -8.02 -2.11
CA ALA A 105 -3.32 -7.77 -3.46
C ALA A 105 -2.42 -6.76 -4.19
N VAL A 106 -2.34 -6.89 -5.51
CA VAL A 106 -1.58 -6.01 -6.41
C VAL A 106 -2.52 -5.04 -7.10
N PHE A 107 -2.11 -3.77 -7.15
CA PHE A 107 -2.86 -2.64 -7.70
C PHE A 107 -1.98 -1.86 -8.66
N GLU A 108 -2.58 -1.14 -9.60
CA GLU A 108 -1.85 -0.09 -10.31
C GLU A 108 -1.74 1.15 -9.43
N SER A 109 -0.60 1.84 -9.50
CA SER A 109 -0.33 3.03 -8.66
C SER A 109 -1.26 4.23 -8.94
N LYS A 110 -2.07 4.17 -10.01
CA LYS A 110 -3.09 5.18 -10.38
C LYS A 110 -4.49 4.86 -9.86
N GLU A 111 -4.68 3.72 -9.20
CA GLU A 111 -6.00 3.32 -8.73
C GLU A 111 -6.48 4.17 -7.56
N ARG A 112 -7.80 4.35 -7.48
CA ARG A 112 -8.44 5.08 -6.39
C ARG A 112 -8.59 4.17 -5.17
N GLY A 113 -8.45 4.74 -3.97
CA GLY A 113 -8.57 4.00 -2.71
C GLY A 113 -9.88 3.21 -2.51
N LYS A 114 -10.97 3.57 -3.21
CA LYS A 114 -12.21 2.76 -3.23
C LYS A 114 -11.95 1.33 -3.72
N SER A 115 -10.97 1.10 -4.60
CA SER A 115 -10.65 -0.22 -5.13
C SER A 115 -10.14 -1.20 -4.06
N LEU A 116 -9.69 -0.69 -2.90
CA LEU A 116 -9.22 -1.50 -1.77
C LEU A 116 -10.38 -2.18 -1.03
N LEU A 117 -11.55 -1.53 -0.95
CA LEU A 117 -12.69 -2.01 -0.18
C LEU A 117 -13.27 -3.31 -0.75
N TYR A 118 -13.36 -3.40 -2.08
CA TYR A 118 -13.89 -4.59 -2.78
C TYR A 118 -13.09 -5.86 -2.50
N ILE A 119 -11.78 -5.74 -2.26
CA ILE A 119 -10.93 -6.92 -1.97
C ILE A 119 -11.25 -7.53 -0.61
N LYS A 120 -11.75 -6.73 0.35
CA LYS A 120 -12.16 -7.27 1.65
C LYS A 120 -13.36 -8.20 1.51
N GLU A 121 -14.27 -7.90 0.60
CA GLU A 121 -15.49 -8.68 0.36
C GLU A 121 -15.19 -9.97 -0.41
N ASP A 122 -14.36 -9.91 -1.46
CA ASP A 122 -14.06 -11.07 -2.30
C ASP A 122 -12.94 -11.98 -1.74
N GLY A 123 -11.95 -11.39 -1.06
CA GLY A 123 -10.77 -12.11 -0.59
C GLY A 123 -10.99 -12.90 0.70
N TYR A 124 -11.78 -12.37 1.64
CA TYR A 124 -12.07 -13.02 2.92
C TYR A 124 -13.14 -14.12 2.80
N THR A 125 -14.09 -13.96 1.88
CA THR A 125 -15.13 -14.97 1.61
C THR A 125 -14.57 -16.19 0.88
N ARG A 126 -13.59 -16.01 -0.02
CA ARG A 126 -12.96 -17.11 -0.76
C ARG A 126 -12.17 -18.07 0.15
N SER A 127 -11.52 -17.59 1.20
CA SER A 127 -10.81 -18.47 2.15
C SER A 127 -11.74 -19.26 3.07
N ASN A 128 -12.87 -18.67 3.48
CA ASN A 128 -13.83 -19.34 4.37
C ASN A 128 -14.77 -20.29 3.62
N GLY A 129 -14.82 -20.21 2.29
CA GLY A 129 -15.61 -21.10 1.43
C GLY A 129 -14.85 -22.30 0.87
N GLU A 130 -13.52 -22.37 1.03
CA GLU A 130 -12.67 -23.44 0.49
C GLU A 130 -12.17 -24.39 1.60
N ASN A 131 -13.07 -24.71 2.54
CA ASN A 131 -12.99 -25.84 3.48
C ASN A 131 -14.38 -26.48 3.60
N VAL A 132 -14.85 -27.12 2.52
CA VAL A 132 -15.85 -28.20 2.55
C VAL A 132 -15.36 -29.30 1.64
#